data_AF-A0A5K7TV21-F1
#
_entry.id   AF-A0A5K7TV21-F1
#
_cell.length_a   1.000
_cell.length_b   1.000
_cell.length_c   1.000
_cell.angle_alpha   90.00
_cell.angle_beta   90.00
_cell.angle_gamma   90.00
#
_symmetry.space_group_name_H-M   'P 1'
#
loop_
_entity.id
_entity.type
_entity.pdbx_description
1 polymer ?
#
loop_
_entity_poly.entity_id
_entity_poly.type
_entity_poly.pdbx_seq_one_letter_code
_entity_poly.pdbx_strand_id
1 'polypeptide(L)'
;MSLREAYYSDAEAQYLAERKAQTQQKAADILIKNSLLVGEVKEYKGVRYQMNQRGNYVCIDLPTSSKLDSAFTSTQTLHSIIDKLEADRAPVKAKVKTDK
;
A
#
# COMPACT_ATOMS: atom_id res chain seq x y z
N MET A 1 7.88 -36.99 37.05
CA MET A 1 6.96 -35.90 36.66
C MET A 1 5.55 -36.40 36.86
N SER A 2 4.75 -35.69 37.66
CA SER A 2 3.39 -36.11 37.97
C SER A 2 2.49 -35.91 36.74
N LEU A 3 1.55 -36.83 36.49
CA LEU A 3 0.57 -36.75 35.40
C LEU A 3 -0.17 -35.39 35.36
N ARG A 4 -0.36 -34.75 36.51
CA ARG A 4 -0.95 -33.40 36.59
C ARG A 4 -0.06 -32.32 35.96
N GLU A 5 1.25 -32.36 36.17
CA GLU A 5 2.18 -31.33 35.66
C GLU A 5 2.29 -31.36 34.13
N ALA A 6 2.22 -32.57 33.54
CA ALA A 6 2.20 -32.74 32.08
C ALA A 6 0.92 -32.15 31.45
N TYR A 7 -0.24 -32.39 32.05
CA TYR A 7 -1.52 -31.89 31.55
C TYR A 7 -1.64 -30.36 31.57
N TYR A 8 -1.08 -29.69 32.59
CA TYR A 8 -1.05 -28.23 32.63
C TYR A 8 -0.14 -27.65 31.54
N SER A 9 1.01 -28.28 31.28
CA SER A 9 1.94 -27.84 30.23
C SER A 9 1.36 -27.98 28.82
N ASP A 10 0.65 -29.07 28.53
CA ASP A 10 0.02 -29.28 27.22
C ASP A 10 -1.15 -28.31 26.98
N ALA A 11 -1.99 -28.09 28.01
CA ALA A 11 -3.07 -27.11 27.94
C ALA A 11 -2.56 -25.67 27.77
N GLU A 12 -1.46 -25.34 28.45
CA GLU A 12 -0.82 -24.03 28.33
C GLU A 12 -0.18 -23.82 26.95
N ALA A 13 0.44 -24.87 26.38
CA ALA A 13 0.97 -24.84 25.01
C ALA A 13 -0.13 -24.66 23.96
N GLN A 14 -1.26 -25.35 24.09
CA GLN A 14 -2.42 -25.19 23.20
C GLN A 14 -3.01 -23.78 23.31
N TYR A 15 -3.21 -23.29 24.53
CA TYR A 15 -3.73 -21.93 24.76
C TYR A 15 -2.82 -20.85 24.15
N LEU A 16 -1.50 -21.01 24.28
CA LEU A 16 -0.53 -20.10 23.66
C LEU A 16 -0.54 -20.19 22.12
N ALA A 17 -0.72 -21.39 21.55
CA ALA A 17 -0.84 -21.57 20.10
C ALA A 17 -2.13 -20.92 19.55
N GLU A 18 -3.25 -21.11 20.22
CA GLU A 18 -4.54 -20.48 19.86
C GLU A 18 -4.47 -18.95 19.95
N ARG A 19 -3.86 -18.41 21.03
CA ARG A 19 -3.63 -16.97 21.17
C ARG A 19 -2.75 -16.41 20.04
N LYS A 20 -1.70 -17.13 19.64
CA LYS A 20 -0.86 -16.74 18.50
C LYS A 20 -1.65 -16.74 17.19
N ALA A 21 -2.44 -17.78 16.93
CA ALA A 21 -3.28 -17.87 15.73
C ALA A 21 -4.32 -16.73 15.67
N GLN A 22 -5.01 -16.45 16.77
CA GLN A 22 -5.96 -15.32 16.86
C GLN A 22 -5.28 -13.97 16.66
N THR A 23 -4.06 -13.80 17.16
CA THR A 23 -3.30 -12.55 16.96
C THR A 23 -2.93 -12.36 15.50
N GLN A 24 -2.53 -13.42 14.80
CA GLN A 24 -2.23 -13.38 13.36
C GLN A 24 -3.48 -13.05 12.53
N GLN A 25 -4.62 -13.68 12.83
CA GLN A 25 -5.88 -13.37 12.16
C GLN A 25 -6.27 -11.90 12.35
N LYS A 26 -6.22 -11.40 13.59
CA LYS A 26 -6.49 -9.98 13.87
C LYS A 26 -5.54 -9.03 13.14
N ALA A 27 -4.25 -9.38 13.03
CA ALA A 27 -3.29 -8.58 12.29
C ALA A 27 -3.63 -8.52 10.79
N ALA A 28 -4.03 -9.65 10.19
CA ALA A 28 -4.48 -9.70 8.81
C ALA A 28 -5.75 -8.85 8.59
N ASP A 29 -6.75 -8.98 9.46
CA ASP A 29 -7.97 -8.16 9.43
C ASP A 29 -7.67 -6.66 9.52
N ILE A 30 -6.72 -6.27 10.38
CA ILE A 30 -6.28 -4.88 10.53
C ILE A 30 -5.63 -4.37 9.24
N LEU A 31 -4.78 -5.17 8.60
CA LEU A 31 -4.16 -4.80 7.33
C LEU A 31 -5.21 -4.61 6.23
N ILE A 32 -6.18 -5.52 6.14
CA ILE A 32 -7.27 -5.44 5.17
C ILE A 32 -8.08 -4.16 5.40
N LYS A 33 -8.51 -3.90 6.64
CA LYS A 33 -9.28 -2.68 6.96
C LYS A 33 -8.52 -1.41 6.64
N ASN A 34 -7.23 -1.37 6.97
CA ASN A 34 -6.37 -0.22 6.68
C ASN A 34 -6.12 0.01 5.19
N SER A 35 -6.22 -1.05 4.37
CA SER A 35 -6.08 -0.98 2.92
C SER A 35 -7.36 -0.57 2.19
N LEU A 36 -8.51 -0.53 2.89
CA LEU A 36 -9.78 -0.10 2.30
C LEU A 36 -9.66 1.35 1.82
N LEU A 37 -9.97 1.53 0.54
CA LEU A 37 -10.08 2.84 -0.08
C LEU A 37 -11.40 3.49 0.35
N VAL A 38 -11.34 4.77 0.70
CA VAL A 38 -12.43 5.58 1.24
C VAL A 38 -12.46 6.95 0.59
N GLY A 39 -13.64 7.57 0.61
CA GLY A 39 -13.85 8.89 0.01
C GLY A 39 -14.01 8.84 -1.51
N GLU A 40 -13.96 10.01 -2.14
CA GLU A 40 -14.19 10.14 -3.59
C GLU A 40 -12.94 9.81 -4.41
N VAL A 41 -13.18 9.18 -5.56
CA VAL A 41 -12.15 8.98 -6.58
C VAL A 41 -11.87 10.32 -7.25
N LYS A 42 -10.61 10.75 -7.22
CA LYS A 42 -10.12 11.95 -7.92
C LYS A 42 -9.31 11.54 -9.14
N GLU A 43 -9.31 12.39 -10.15
CA GLU A 43 -8.54 12.19 -11.37
C GLU A 43 -7.60 13.36 -11.61
N TYR A 44 -6.35 13.05 -11.95
CA TYR A 44 -5.36 14.03 -12.35
C TYR A 44 -4.54 13.50 -13.53
N LYS A 45 -4.56 14.22 -14.65
CA LYS A 45 -3.84 13.84 -15.89
C LYS A 45 -4.10 12.39 -16.33
N GLY A 46 -5.35 11.93 -16.21
CA GLY A 46 -5.75 10.56 -16.56
C GLY A 46 -5.35 9.48 -15.54
N VAL A 47 -4.72 9.85 -14.41
CA VAL A 47 -4.47 8.94 -13.29
C VAL A 47 -5.56 9.14 -12.24
N ARG A 48 -6.27 8.05 -11.93
CA ARG A 48 -7.29 8.03 -10.88
C ARG A 48 -6.64 7.66 -9.56
N TYR A 49 -7.02 8.33 -8.47
CA TYR A 49 -6.49 8.05 -7.14
C TYR A 49 -7.55 8.27 -6.06
N GLN A 50 -7.41 7.56 -4.95
CA GLN A 50 -8.34 7.57 -3.83
C GLN A 50 -7.57 7.47 -2.51
N MET A 51 -8.15 7.99 -1.44
CA MET A 51 -7.54 7.94 -0.11
C MET A 51 -7.86 6.60 0.56
N ASN A 52 -6.95 6.00 1.32
CA ASN A 52 -7.24 4.85 2.18
C ASN A 52 -7.63 5.29 3.59
N GLN A 53 -8.12 4.36 4.43
CA GLN A 53 -8.51 4.66 5.81
C GLN A 53 -7.38 5.24 6.68
N ARG A 54 -6.11 5.05 6.28
CA ARG A 54 -4.94 5.64 6.96
C ARG A 54 -4.61 7.05 6.48
N GLY A 55 -5.33 7.55 5.49
CA GLY A 55 -5.15 8.87 4.91
C GLY A 55 -4.04 8.99 3.87
N ASN A 56 -3.61 7.86 3.30
CA ASN A 56 -2.70 7.86 2.16
C ASN A 56 -3.48 7.81 0.85
N TYR A 57 -3.04 8.55 -0.15
CA TYR A 57 -3.55 8.52 -1.51
C TYR A 57 -2.93 7.35 -2.27
N VAL A 58 -3.77 6.47 -2.78
CA VAL A 58 -3.40 5.31 -3.58
C VAL A 58 -3.97 5.52 -4.97
N CYS A 59 -3.14 5.34 -5.99
CA CYS A 59 -3.59 5.40 -7.36
C CYS A 59 -4.33 4.09 -7.72
N ILE A 60 -5.47 4.21 -8.40
CA ILE A 60 -6.31 3.10 -8.84
C ILE A 60 -6.24 2.96 -10.36
N ASP A 61 -6.55 1.78 -10.90
CA ASP A 61 -6.55 1.50 -12.35
C ASP A 61 -5.18 1.71 -13.04
N LEU A 62 -4.07 1.49 -12.33
CA LEU A 62 -2.74 1.53 -12.92
C LEU A 62 -2.37 0.18 -13.55
N PRO A 63 -1.74 0.17 -14.74
CA PRO A 63 -1.14 -1.06 -15.26
C PRO A 63 -0.02 -1.51 -14.31
N THR A 64 0.08 -2.82 -14.08
CA THR A 64 1.00 -3.47 -13.10
C THR A 64 2.47 -3.08 -13.28
N SER A 65 2.85 -2.54 -14.44
CA SER A 65 4.18 -2.01 -14.74
C SER A 65 4.41 -0.57 -14.25
N SER A 66 3.42 0.08 -13.66
CA SER A 66 3.49 1.48 -13.26
C SER A 66 4.20 1.63 -11.92
N LYS A 67 5.21 2.51 -11.88
CA LYS A 67 5.92 2.90 -10.65
C LYS A 67 5.04 3.67 -9.65
N LEU A 68 3.75 3.85 -9.94
CA LEU A 68 2.76 4.58 -9.15
C LEU A 68 1.94 3.69 -8.21
N ASP A 69 2.29 2.40 -8.05
CA ASP A 69 1.68 1.46 -7.10
C ASP A 69 1.95 1.82 -5.61
N SER A 70 2.65 2.93 -5.36
CA SER A 70 3.00 3.37 -4.01
C SER A 70 1.87 4.18 -3.36
N ALA A 71 1.75 4.08 -2.04
CA ALA A 71 0.85 4.92 -1.25
C ALA A 71 1.52 6.28 -0.94
N PHE A 72 0.84 7.38 -1.25
CA PHE A 72 1.35 8.75 -1.10
C PHE A 72 0.72 9.46 0.09
N THR A 73 1.50 10.16 0.90
CA THR A 73 0.99 10.90 2.07
C THR A 73 0.38 12.27 1.71
N SER A 74 0.60 12.76 0.47
CA SER A 74 0.11 14.07 0.02
C SER A 74 -0.23 14.05 -1.47
N THR A 75 -1.28 14.79 -1.85
CA THR A 75 -1.68 14.99 -3.25
C THR A 75 -0.62 15.74 -4.05
N GLN A 76 0.10 16.68 -3.43
CA GLN A 76 1.15 17.45 -4.10
C GLN A 76 2.32 16.56 -4.54
N THR A 77 2.71 15.62 -3.67
CA THR A 77 3.75 14.63 -4.00
C THR A 77 3.31 13.73 -5.13
N LEU A 78 2.06 13.25 -5.08
CA LEU A 78 1.44 12.45 -6.15
C LEU A 78 1.44 13.20 -7.48
N HIS A 79 0.96 14.45 -7.50
CA HIS A 79 0.94 15.28 -8.72
C HIS A 79 2.35 15.54 -9.25
N SER A 80 3.31 15.87 -8.38
CA SER A 80 4.71 16.09 -8.79
C SER A 80 5.35 14.84 -9.40
N ILE A 81 5.03 13.65 -8.91
CA ILE A 81 5.53 12.39 -9.47
C ILE A 81 4.87 12.11 -10.83
N ILE A 82 3.57 12.34 -10.95
CA ILE A 82 2.85 12.24 -12.24
C ILE A 82 3.49 13.21 -13.26
N ASP A 83 3.74 14.45 -12.87
CA ASP A 83 4.38 15.45 -13.73
C ASP A 83 5.78 15.01 -14.18
N LYS A 84 6.57 14.44 -13.26
CA LYS A 84 7.90 13.90 -13.59
C LYS A 84 7.83 12.71 -14.54
N LEU A 85 6.88 11.80 -14.34
CA LEU A 85 6.68 10.64 -15.23
C LEU A 85 6.19 11.05 -16.61
N GLU A 86 5.35 12.08 -16.70
CA GLU A 86 4.92 12.67 -17.97
C GLU A 86 6.09 13.35 -18.69
N ALA A 87 6.93 14.09 -17.95
CA ALA A 87 8.14 14.72 -18.50
C ALA A 87 9.17 13.69 -18.98
N ASP A 88 9.30 12.55 -18.30
CA ASP A 88 10.18 11.44 -18.69
C ASP A 88 9.64 10.69 -19.93
N ARG A 89 8.31 10.60 -20.08
CA ARG A 89 7.65 10.06 -21.28
C ARG A 89 7.67 11.02 -22.48
N ALA A 90 7.80 12.32 -22.24
CA ALA A 90 7.91 13.28 -23.31
C ALA A 90 9.27 13.06 -24.01
N PRO A 91 9.31 12.69 -25.31
CA PRO A 91 10.57 12.61 -26.01
C PRO A 91 11.19 13.99 -25.91
N VAL A 92 12.38 14.04 -25.30
CA VAL A 92 13.25 15.21 -25.27
C VAL A 92 13.30 15.72 -26.70
N LYS A 93 12.55 16.78 -27.00
CA LYS A 93 12.75 17.55 -28.22
C LYS A 93 14.13 18.15 -28.03
N ALA A 94 15.13 17.41 -28.48
CA ALA A 94 16.51 17.84 -28.56
C ALA A 94 16.47 19.22 -29.22
N LYS A 95 16.75 20.26 -28.43
CA LYS A 95 17.09 21.56 -28.98
C LYS A 95 18.43 21.36 -29.67
N VAL A 96 18.39 20.87 -30.91
CA VAL A 96 19.51 20.98 -31.84
C VAL A 96 19.71 22.48 -32.01
N LYS A 97 20.71 23.02 -31.33
CA LYS A 97 21.28 24.31 -31.68
C LYS A 97 21.87 24.13 -33.08
N THR A 98 21.10 24.49 -34.10
CA THR A 98 21.63 24.69 -35.45
C THR A 98 22.34 26.03 -35.42
N ASP A 99 23.64 26.00 -35.14
CA ASP A 99 24.55 27.09 -35.43
C ASP A 99 24.94 26.96 -36.91
N LYS A 100 24.47 27.91 -37.74
CA LYS A 100 25.11 28.26 -39.01
C LYS A 100 24.66 29.63 -39.49
#